data_AF-A0ABD2Q2H8-F1
#
_entry.id   AF-A0ABD2Q2H8-F1
#
_cell.length_a   1.000
_cell.length_b   1.000
_cell.length_c   1.000
_cell.angle_alpha   90.00
_cell.angle_beta   90.00
_cell.angle_gamma   90.00
#
_symmetry.space_group_name_H-M   'P 1'
#
loop_
_entity.id
_entity.type
_entity.pdbx_description
1 polymer ?
#
loop_
_entity_poly.entity_id
_entity_poly.type
_entity_poly.pdbx_seq_one_letter_code
_entity_poly.pdbx_strand_id
1 'polypeptide(L)'
;MLFLLITNLIVLPVAISFSNFDAPDNSAHWTGFNFFSDTIFLLDIVVNFRTGIITNDYVDEIILDPRQIANRYIHSWFFLDLISSVPIDYISHILYILSASNTTTTDSSISSNSSSYKDAGELS
;
A
#
# COMPACT_ATOMS: atom_id res chain seq x y z
N MET A 1 15.73 -9.78 -4.17
CA MET A 1 14.61 -9.33 -5.01
C MET A 1 13.90 -10.41 -5.79
N LEU A 2 14.58 -11.12 -6.70
CA LEU A 2 13.93 -12.07 -7.63
C LEU A 2 12.97 -13.07 -6.97
N PHE A 3 13.37 -13.67 -5.85
CA PHE A 3 12.53 -14.62 -5.12
C PHE A 3 11.21 -14.00 -4.62
N LEU A 4 11.26 -12.77 -4.11
CA LEU A 4 10.07 -12.06 -3.63
C LEU A 4 9.15 -11.67 -4.80
N LEU A 5 9.73 -11.27 -5.93
CA LEU A 5 8.98 -10.99 -7.15
C LEU A 5 8.26 -12.23 -7.67
N ILE A 6 8.95 -13.38 -7.73
CA ILE A 6 8.33 -14.64 -8.16
C ILE A 6 7.23 -15.06 -7.19
N THR A 7 7.48 -14.92 -5.89
CA THR A 7 6.49 -15.25 -4.85
C THR A 7 5.24 -14.36 -5.01
N ASN A 8 5.39 -13.04 -5.05
CA ASN A 8 4.26 -12.12 -5.24
C ASN A 8 3.55 -12.34 -6.58
N LEU A 9 4.28 -12.65 -7.66
CA LEU A 9 3.70 -12.92 -8.98
C LEU A 9 2.76 -14.13 -8.98
N ILE A 10 3.06 -15.15 -8.19
CA ILE A 10 2.21 -16.35 -8.07
C ILE A 10 1.10 -16.13 -7.05
N VAL A 11 1.42 -15.50 -5.92
CA VAL A 11 0.51 -15.38 -4.79
C VAL A 11 -0.61 -14.36 -5.05
N LEU A 12 -0.33 -13.23 -5.71
CA LEU A 12 -1.33 -12.18 -5.94
C LEU A 12 -2.53 -12.65 -6.80
N PRO A 13 -2.35 -13.32 -7.96
CA PRO A 13 -3.48 -13.85 -8.72
C PRO A 13 -4.28 -14.91 -7.95
N VAL A 14 -3.61 -15.74 -7.15
CA VAL A 14 -4.25 -16.75 -6.30
C VAL A 14 -5.10 -16.06 -5.22
N ALA A 15 -4.56 -15.05 -4.54
CA ALA A 15 -5.30 -14.30 -3.53
C ALA A 15 -6.57 -13.65 -4.12
N ILE A 16 -6.46 -13.02 -5.30
CA ILE A 16 -7.60 -12.38 -5.98
C ILE A 16 -8.63 -13.41 -6.45
N SER A 17 -8.18 -14.57 -6.94
CA SER A 17 -9.05 -15.62 -7.49
C SER A 17 -9.81 -16.40 -6.41
N PHE A 18 -9.24 -16.52 -5.20
CA PHE A 18 -9.81 -17.35 -4.13
C PHE A 18 -10.20 -16.48 -2.94
N SER A 19 -11.48 -16.16 -2.83
CA SER A 19 -12.06 -15.36 -1.74
C SER A 19 -11.90 -15.94 -0.32
N ASN A 20 -11.41 -17.18 -0.21
CA ASN A 20 -11.12 -17.84 1.06
C ASN A 20 -9.71 -17.53 1.60
N PHE A 21 -8.87 -16.83 0.82
CA PHE A 21 -7.50 -16.56 1.21
C PHE A 21 -7.41 -15.47 2.29
N ASP A 22 -8.29 -14.48 2.22
CA ASP A 22 -8.45 -13.42 3.22
C ASP A 22 -9.44 -13.78 4.34
N ALA A 23 -9.72 -15.07 4.53
CA ALA A 23 -10.65 -15.51 5.56
C ALA A 23 -10.19 -15.07 6.97
N PRO A 24 -11.13 -14.77 7.89
CA PRO A 24 -10.80 -14.15 9.19
C PRO A 24 -9.78 -14.95 10.02
N ASP A 25 -9.82 -16.27 9.93
CA ASP A 25 -9.02 -17.20 10.75
C ASP A 25 -7.51 -17.22 10.40
N ASN A 26 -7.14 -16.82 9.18
CA ASN A 26 -5.75 -16.79 8.70
C ASN A 26 -5.27 -15.38 8.30
N SER A 27 -6.13 -14.38 8.45
CA SER A 27 -5.91 -12.98 8.04
C SER A 27 -4.67 -12.34 8.65
N ALA A 28 -4.35 -12.62 9.92
CA ALA A 28 -3.24 -11.99 10.62
C ALA A 28 -1.86 -12.40 10.07
N HIS A 29 -1.67 -13.70 9.80
CA HIS A 29 -0.41 -14.21 9.23
C HIS A 29 -0.22 -13.75 7.78
N TRP A 30 -1.30 -13.75 7.01
CA TRP A 30 -1.31 -13.30 5.62
C TRP A 30 -0.97 -11.81 5.49
N THR A 31 -1.63 -10.98 6.31
CA THR A 31 -1.34 -9.54 6.43
C THR A 31 0.11 -9.29 6.86
N GLY A 32 0.59 -9.98 7.90
CA GLY A 32 1.97 -9.82 8.35
C GLY A 32 3.00 -10.16 7.27
N PHE A 33 2.75 -11.21 6.49
CA PHE A 33 3.63 -11.60 5.38
C PHE A 33 3.64 -10.55 4.26
N ASN A 34 2.48 -10.05 3.83
CA ASN A 34 2.40 -9.00 2.80
C ASN A 34 3.13 -7.73 3.26
N PHE A 35 2.86 -7.26 4.47
CA PHE A 35 3.54 -6.07 5.02
C PHE A 35 5.07 -6.24 5.07
N PHE A 36 5.53 -7.42 5.46
CA PHE A 36 6.96 -7.75 5.47
C PHE A 36 7.56 -7.77 4.06
N SER A 37 6.86 -8.39 3.10
CA SER A 37 7.26 -8.41 1.69
C SER A 37 7.39 -6.99 1.14
N ASP A 38 6.37 -6.15 1.33
CA ASP A 38 6.33 -4.74 0.89
C ASP A 38 7.48 -3.93 1.50
N THR A 39 7.81 -4.18 2.78
CA THR A 39 8.95 -3.54 3.46
C THR A 39 10.28 -3.90 2.79
N ILE A 40 10.47 -5.15 2.37
CA ILE A 40 11.69 -5.55 1.65
C ILE A 40 11.72 -4.94 0.24
N PHE A 41 10.58 -4.81 -0.42
CA PHE A 41 10.46 -4.08 -1.69
C PHE A 41 10.90 -2.62 -1.56
N LEU A 42 10.46 -1.94 -0.51
CA LEU A 42 10.85 -0.56 -0.24
C LEU A 42 12.36 -0.44 0.06
N LEU A 43 12.93 -1.41 0.80
CA LEU A 43 14.36 -1.43 1.12
C LEU A 43 15.22 -1.64 -0.13
N ASP A 44 14.77 -2.46 -1.08
CA ASP A 44 15.51 -2.67 -2.33
C ASP A 44 15.61 -1.39 -3.16
N ILE A 45 14.55 -0.57 -3.21
CA ILE A 45 14.58 0.76 -3.86
C ILE A 45 15.70 1.62 -3.26
N VAL A 46 15.82 1.65 -1.93
CA VAL A 46 16.89 2.40 -1.24
C VAL A 46 18.28 1.86 -1.61
N VAL A 47 18.43 0.55 -1.77
CA VAL A 47 19.68 -0.08 -2.22
C VAL A 47 19.96 0.24 -3.70
N ASN A 48 18.94 0.32 -4.55
CA ASN A 48 19.06 0.66 -5.96
C ASN A 48 19.59 2.10 -6.15
N PHE A 49 19.28 3.03 -5.24
CA PHE A 49 19.89 4.37 -5.24
C PHE A 49 21.41 4.38 -4.97
N ARG A 50 21.93 3.38 -4.25
CA ARG A 50 23.36 3.23 -3.94
C ARG A 50 24.10 2.31 -4.90
N THR A 51 23.38 1.53 -5.70
CA THR A 51 23.97 0.59 -6.64
C THR A 51 24.24 1.30 -7.96
N GLY A 52 25.51 1.42 -8.33
CA GLY A 52 25.93 2.13 -9.53
C GLY A 52 25.43 1.48 -10.81
N ILE A 53 25.02 2.31 -11.77
CA ILE A 53 24.58 1.88 -13.10
C ILE A 53 25.81 1.87 -14.01
N ILE A 54 26.07 0.75 -14.68
CA ILE A 54 27.07 0.65 -15.74
C ILE A 54 26.52 1.32 -17.00
N THR A 55 27.09 2.46 -17.38
CA THR A 55 26.79 3.11 -18.66
C THR A 55 27.46 2.30 -19.78
N ASN A 56 26.66 1.74 -20.67
CA ASN A 56 27.15 1.18 -21.94
C ASN A 56 27.42 2.35 -22.89
N ASP A 57 28.69 2.70 -23.07
CA ASP A 57 29.19 3.24 -24.35
C ASP A 57 30.73 3.15 -24.44
N TYR A 58 31.46 3.16 -23.32
CA TYR A 58 32.89 2.82 -23.28
C TYR A 58 33.21 2.04 -22.00
N VAL A 59 33.96 0.94 -22.13
CA VAL A 59 34.28 -0.04 -21.07
C VAL A 59 35.03 0.58 -19.87
N ASP A 60 35.51 1.82 -19.97
CA ASP A 60 36.39 2.47 -18.99
C ASP A 60 35.76 3.61 -18.16
N GLU A 61 34.48 3.99 -18.37
CA GLU A 61 33.86 5.08 -17.60
C GLU A 61 32.79 4.57 -16.62
N ILE A 62 33.26 4.05 -15.49
CA ILE A 62 32.39 3.76 -14.35
C ILE A 62 32.08 5.08 -13.65
N ILE A 63 30.88 5.63 -13.91
CA ILE A 63 30.38 6.78 -13.16
C ILE A 63 30.11 6.33 -11.72
N LEU A 64 31.09 6.55 -10.85
CA LEU A 64 31.03 6.25 -9.42
C LEU A 64 30.33 7.36 -8.63
N ASP A 65 29.91 8.45 -9.28
CA ASP A 65 29.24 9.56 -8.62
C ASP A 65 27.80 9.16 -8.23
N PRO A 66 27.51 8.96 -6.93
CA PRO A 66 26.18 8.55 -6.46
C PRO A 66 25.09 9.57 -6.83
N ARG A 67 25.43 10.84 -7.05
CA ARG A 67 24.44 11.86 -7.45
C ARG A 67 23.95 11.65 -8.87
N GLN A 68 24.84 11.28 -9.80
CA GLN A 68 24.47 11.02 -11.19
C GLN A 68 23.64 9.73 -11.31
N ILE A 69 24.02 8.69 -10.56
CA ILE A 69 23.28 7.43 -10.46
C ILE A 69 21.86 7.67 -9.96
N ALA A 70 21.72 8.39 -8.84
CA ALA A 70 20.41 8.69 -8.26
C ALA A 70 19.52 9.49 -9.23
N ASN A 71 20.07 10.50 -9.91
CA ASN A 71 19.30 11.34 -10.81
C ASN A 71 18.77 10.56 -12.03
N ARG A 72 19.60 9.64 -12.56
CA ARG A 72 19.21 8.76 -13.67
C ARG A 72 18.17 7.71 -13.24
N TYR A 73 18.32 7.14 -12.04
CA TYR A 73 17.36 6.18 -11.49
C TYR A 73 15.97 6.83 -11.25
N ILE A 74 15.93 8.05 -10.71
CA ILE A 74 14.70 8.83 -10.51
C ILE A 74 13.95 9.06 -11.82
N HIS A 75 14.67 9.35 -12.91
CA HIS A 75 14.05 9.66 -14.21
C HIS A 75 13.62 8.42 -15.02
N SER A 76 13.97 7.21 -14.61
CA SER A 76 13.66 5.99 -15.38
C SER A 76 12.79 5.01 -14.60
N TRP A 77 13.37 4.35 -13.59
CA TRP A 77 12.77 3.16 -12.99
C TRP A 77 12.18 3.40 -11.61
N PHE A 78 12.61 4.47 -10.93
CA PHE A 78 12.15 4.80 -9.58
C PHE A 78 10.62 4.85 -9.45
N PHE A 79 9.92 5.52 -10.37
CA PHE A 79 8.46 5.63 -10.28
C PHE A 79 7.75 4.28 -10.44
N LEU A 80 8.28 3.40 -11.29
CA LEU A 80 7.72 2.06 -11.47
C LEU A 80 7.95 1.19 -10.23
N ASP A 81 9.14 1.24 -9.66
CA ASP A 81 9.46 0.53 -8.42
C ASP A 81 8.67 1.10 -7.22
N LEU A 82 8.47 2.42 -7.18
CA LEU A 82 7.66 3.07 -6.15
C LEU A 82 6.19 2.67 -6.26
N ILE A 83 5.58 2.74 -7.45
CA ILE A 83 4.16 2.38 -7.62
C ILE A 83 3.94 0.89 -7.31
N SER A 84 4.87 0.02 -7.69
CA SER A 84 4.77 -1.42 -7.45
C SER A 84 5.02 -1.84 -6.00
N SER A 85 5.68 -1.01 -5.20
CA SER A 85 5.93 -1.25 -3.76
C SER A 85 4.87 -0.64 -2.84
N VAL A 86 3.87 0.06 -3.38
CA VAL A 86 2.81 0.68 -2.57
C VAL A 86 1.76 -0.37 -2.16
N PRO A 87 1.49 -0.54 -0.86
CA PRO A 87 0.48 -1.46 -0.32
C PRO A 87 -0.96 -0.93 -0.56
N ILE A 88 -1.45 -0.94 -1.80
CA ILE A 88 -2.75 -0.37 -2.20
C ILE A 88 -3.93 -1.02 -1.44
N ASP A 89 -3.87 -2.32 -1.20
CA ASP A 89 -4.94 -3.05 -0.52
C ASP A 89 -5.17 -2.53 0.90
N TYR A 90 -4.09 -2.23 1.62
CA TYR A 90 -4.13 -1.64 2.96
C TYR A 90 -4.70 -0.22 2.96
N ILE A 91 -4.30 0.59 1.98
CA ILE A 91 -4.81 1.96 1.82
C ILE A 91 -6.33 1.90 1.59
N SER A 92 -6.79 0.97 0.74
CA SER A 92 -8.22 0.78 0.46
C SER A 92 -8.99 0.37 1.72
N HIS A 93 -8.42 -0.53 2.53
CA HIS A 93 -9.04 -1.00 3.77
C HIS A 93 -9.13 0.11 4.82
N ILE A 94 -8.05 0.86 5.02
CA ILE A 94 -8.03 2.01 5.92
C ILE A 94 -9.01 3.08 5.45
N LEU A 95 -9.03 3.40 4.15
CA LEU A 95 -9.96 4.38 3.60
C LEU A 95 -11.42 3.95 3.77
N TYR A 96 -11.71 2.66 3.60
CA TYR A 96 -13.04 2.11 3.87
C TYR A 96 -13.44 2.29 5.34
N ILE A 97 -12.55 1.97 6.28
CA ILE A 97 -12.78 2.16 7.73
C ILE A 97 -12.98 3.64 8.06
N LEU A 98 -12.14 4.52 7.53
CA LEU A 98 -12.24 5.96 7.75
C LEU A 98 -13.57 6.52 7.21
N SER A 99 -13.98 6.09 6.01
CA SER A 99 -15.26 6.47 5.42
C SER A 99 -16.45 6.00 6.28
N ALA A 100 -16.42 4.76 6.75
CA ALA A 100 -17.45 4.20 7.64
C ALA A 100 -17.50 4.90 9.01
N SER A 101 -16.37 5.41 9.50
CA SER A 101 -16.33 6.18 10.75
C SER A 101 -17.03 7.54 10.63
N ASN A 102 -16.99 8.16 9.45
CA ASN A 102 -17.60 9.47 9.19
C ASN A 102 -19.13 9.41 9.03
N THR A 103 -19.69 8.28 8.55
CA THR A 103 -21.15 8.11 8.44
C THR A 103 -21.81 7.91 9.80
N THR A 104 -21.16 7.19 10.73
CA THR A 104 -21.70 6.87 12.07
C THR A 104 -21.87 8.12 12.96
N THR A 105 -21.08 9.18 12.74
CA THR A 105 -21.21 10.45 13.49
C THR A 105 -22.41 11.29 13.02
N THR A 106 -22.87 11.12 11.78
CA THR A 106 -24.00 11.88 11.25
C THR A 106 -25.33 11.29 11.72
N ASP A 107 -25.43 9.96 11.81
CA ASP A 107 -26.68 9.30 12.24
C ASP A 107 -26.95 9.43 13.75
N SER A 108 -25.91 9.50 14.58
CA SER A 108 -26.04 9.70 16.03
C SER A 108 -26.47 11.13 16.43
N SER A 109 -26.18 12.14 15.60
CA SER A 109 -26.66 13.52 15.80
C SER A 109 -28.11 13.74 15.33
N ILE A 110 -28.59 12.92 14.37
CA ILE A 110 -29.98 12.99 13.90
C ILE A 110 -30.92 12.18 14.82
N SER A 111 -30.49 11.04 15.38
CA SER A 111 -31.33 10.28 16.31
C SER A 111 -31.56 11.00 17.65
N SER A 112 -30.56 11.73 18.15
CA SER A 112 -30.69 12.56 19.35
C SER A 112 -31.63 13.76 19.16
N ASN A 113 -31.64 14.39 17.98
CA ASN A 113 -32.59 15.47 17.68
C ASN A 113 -34.02 14.96 17.46
N SER A 114 -34.23 13.79 16.84
CA SER A 114 -35.57 13.25 16.59
C SER A 114 -36.28 12.70 17.83
N SER A 115 -35.54 12.27 18.86
CA SER A 115 -36.13 11.93 20.17
C SER A 115 -36.63 13.17 20.92
N SER A 116 -35.90 14.29 20.83
CA SER A 116 -36.29 15.57 21.46
C SER A 116 -37.58 16.16 20.86
N TYR A 117 -37.82 15.96 19.56
CA TYR A 117 -39.07 16.41 18.91
C TYR A 117 -40.30 15.55 19.23
N LYS A 118 -40.11 14.28 19.65
CA LYS A 118 -41.25 13.43 20.03
C LYS A 118 -41.83 13.79 21.40
N ASP A 119 -41.00 14.20 22.36
CA ASP A 119 -41.47 14.61 23.69
C ASP A 119 -42.14 16.01 23.69
N ALA A 120 -41.85 16.85 22.70
CA ALA A 120 -42.45 18.19 22.58
C ALA A 120 -43.85 18.20 21.93
N GLY A 121 -44.25 17.10 21.27
CA GLY A 121 -45.53 16.98 20.54
C GLY A 121 -46.69 16.37 21.34
N GLU A 122 -46.45 15.91 22.57
CA GLU A 122 -47.47 15.23 23.41
C GLU A 122 -48.11 16.15 24.47
N LEU A 123 -47.79 17.46 24.44
CA LEU A 123 -48.26 18.49 25.38
C LEU A 123 -49.12 19.57 24.69
N SER A 124 -50.06 19.17 23.83
CA SER A 124 -51.03 20.08 23.19
C SER A 124 -52.44 19.52 23.20
#